data_AF-A0AAE0Z092-F1
#
_entry.id   AF-A0AAE0Z092-F1
#
_cell.length_a   1.000
_cell.length_b   1.000
_cell.length_c   1.000
_cell.angle_alpha   90.00
_cell.angle_beta   90.00
_cell.angle_gamma   90.00
#
_symmetry.space_group_name_H-M   'P 1'
#
loop_
_entity.id
_entity.type
_entity.pdbx_description
1 polymer ?
#
loop_
_entity_poly.entity_id
_entity_poly.type
_entity_poly.pdbx_seq_one_letter_code
_entity_poly.pdbx_strand_id
1 'polypeptide(L)'
;MPAHYCRKSSSKKYIERSFNSKMEVYQEYKNWSKGRQLPIASRQVFVDEFDAGDFAIFRPRKDQCDLCVSYAEGKVSEATYTLHRLQKDMAQKAKEDDKKRASESGDGCILFKLVHDEDWKELIVRGNSTSIKHQPKPLFSSQRQIAAAKFKHLQELKPVIPKDIHGFYDSLPHE
;
A
#
# COMPACT_ATOMS: atom_id res chain seq x y z
N MET A 1 -17.14 5.19 -4.93
CA MET A 1 -15.94 4.33 -5.03
C MET A 1 -14.82 5.00 -4.23
N PRO A 2 -14.03 4.28 -3.41
CA PRO A 2 -13.17 4.95 -2.45
C PRO A 2 -11.97 5.62 -3.14
N ALA A 3 -11.56 6.77 -2.62
CA ALA A 3 -10.59 7.68 -3.24
C ALA A 3 -9.20 7.08 -3.49
N HIS A 4 -8.88 5.93 -2.89
CA HIS A 4 -7.54 5.31 -2.97
C HIS A 4 -7.19 4.75 -4.36
N TYR A 5 -8.16 4.55 -5.24
CA TYR A 5 -7.91 4.18 -6.63
C TYR A 5 -7.66 5.38 -7.55
N CYS A 6 -8.01 6.59 -7.10
CA CYS A 6 -7.74 7.82 -7.84
C CYS A 6 -6.34 8.32 -7.44
N ARG A 7 -5.42 8.39 -8.40
CA ARG A 7 -4.15 9.10 -8.17
C ARG A 7 -4.47 10.55 -7.76
N LYS A 8 -3.77 11.08 -6.75
CA LYS A 8 -4.00 12.43 -6.20
C LYS A 8 -4.08 13.54 -7.26
N SER A 9 -3.39 13.37 -8.39
CA SER A 9 -3.34 14.34 -9.50
C SER A 9 -4.36 14.10 -10.63
N SER A 10 -5.21 13.06 -10.55
CA SER A 10 -6.13 12.70 -11.62
C SER A 10 -7.57 13.04 -11.25
N SER A 11 -8.29 13.69 -12.17
CA SER A 11 -9.73 13.94 -12.12
C SER A 11 -10.57 12.74 -12.57
N LYS A 12 -9.95 11.60 -12.92
CA LYS A 12 -10.63 10.45 -13.52
C LYS A 12 -11.69 9.87 -12.59
N LYS A 13 -12.90 9.74 -13.11
CA LYS A 13 -14.04 9.13 -12.43
C LYS A 13 -14.15 7.68 -12.87
N TYR A 14 -14.00 6.77 -11.93
CA TYR A 14 -14.01 5.35 -12.23
C TYR A 14 -15.38 4.74 -11.98
N ILE A 15 -15.87 4.00 -12.98
CA ILE A 15 -17.06 3.17 -12.87
C ILE A 15 -16.66 1.84 -12.22
N GLU A 16 -17.60 1.28 -11.44
CA GLU A 16 -17.44 0.02 -10.71
C GLU A 16 -17.04 -1.15 -11.61
N ARG A 17 -16.41 -2.16 -11.01
CA ARG A 17 -15.79 -3.32 -11.68
C ARG A 17 -16.79 -4.27 -12.36
N SER A 18 -18.08 -3.99 -12.31
CA SER A 18 -19.12 -4.80 -12.97
C SER A 18 -19.04 -4.73 -14.50
N PHE A 19 -18.42 -3.67 -15.05
CA PHE A 19 -18.31 -3.50 -16.50
C PHE A 19 -16.91 -3.81 -17.01
N ASN A 20 -16.83 -4.50 -18.15
CA ASN A 20 -15.57 -4.86 -18.80
C ASN A 20 -15.25 -3.98 -20.01
N SER A 21 -16.26 -3.31 -20.58
CA SER A 21 -16.12 -2.46 -21.77
C SER A 21 -17.10 -1.28 -21.78
N LYS A 22 -16.76 -0.22 -22.51
CA LYS A 22 -17.68 0.92 -22.75
C LYS A 22 -19.00 0.48 -23.40
N MET A 23 -18.97 -0.63 -24.15
CA MET A 23 -20.16 -1.19 -24.78
C MET A 23 -21.17 -1.71 -23.76
N GLU A 24 -20.69 -2.37 -22.72
CA GLU A 24 -21.54 -2.92 -21.67
C GLU A 24 -22.21 -1.79 -20.89
N VAL A 25 -21.45 -0.72 -20.59
CA VAL A 25 -22.00 0.50 -19.99
C VAL A 25 -23.05 1.15 -20.90
N TYR A 26 -22.81 1.20 -22.20
CA TYR A 26 -23.78 1.73 -23.16
C TYR A 26 -25.05 0.88 -23.23
N GLN A 27 -24.96 -0.45 -23.14
CA GLN A 27 -26.14 -1.33 -23.09
C GLN A 27 -26.97 -1.06 -21.84
N GLU A 28 -26.31 -0.89 -20.69
CA GLU A 28 -27.00 -0.57 -19.45
C GLU A 28 -27.68 0.81 -19.51
N TYR A 29 -27.00 1.82 -20.07
CA TYR A 29 -27.59 3.13 -20.37
C TYR A 29 -28.83 3.02 -21.27
N LYS A 30 -28.76 2.17 -22.31
CA LYS A 30 -29.86 1.92 -23.24
C LYS A 30 -31.06 1.28 -22.53
N ASN A 31 -30.81 0.30 -21.66
CA ASN A 31 -31.85 -0.37 -20.88
C ASN A 31 -32.51 0.59 -19.88
N TRP A 32 -31.70 1.38 -19.18
CA TRP A 32 -32.17 2.41 -18.24
C TRP A 32 -33.04 3.47 -18.93
N SER A 33 -32.64 3.93 -20.12
CA SER A 33 -33.40 4.92 -20.89
C SER A 33 -34.72 4.36 -21.42
N LYS A 34 -34.74 3.09 -21.86
CA LYS A 34 -35.98 2.41 -22.29
C LYS A 34 -37.01 2.32 -21.16
N GLY A 35 -36.56 1.96 -19.96
CA GLY A 35 -37.44 1.86 -18.78
C GLY A 35 -38.08 3.20 -18.38
N ARG A 36 -37.47 4.32 -18.78
CA ARG A 36 -37.93 5.69 -18.50
C ARG A 36 -38.50 6.42 -19.71
N GLN A 37 -38.58 5.75 -20.87
CA GLN A 37 -39.04 6.33 -22.14
C GLN A 37 -38.26 7.61 -22.54
N LEU A 38 -36.95 7.64 -22.27
CA LEU A 38 -36.08 8.74 -22.65
C LEU A 38 -35.49 8.52 -24.05
N PRO A 39 -35.23 9.59 -24.82
CA PRO A 39 -34.51 9.48 -26.09
C PRO A 39 -33.10 8.93 -25.85
N ILE A 40 -32.71 7.97 -26.68
CA ILE A 40 -31.44 7.25 -26.56
C ILE A 40 -30.44 7.89 -27.52
N ALA A 41 -29.34 8.42 -26.98
CA ALA A 41 -28.26 8.94 -27.79
C ALA A 41 -27.57 7.83 -28.60
N SER A 42 -26.96 8.19 -29.72
CA SER A 42 -26.19 7.23 -30.49
C SER A 42 -24.97 6.75 -29.69
N ARG A 43 -24.47 5.56 -30.04
CA ARG A 43 -23.26 5.00 -29.43
C ARG A 43 -22.09 5.98 -29.46
N GLN A 44 -21.91 6.69 -30.57
CA GLN A 44 -20.79 7.61 -30.74
C GLN A 44 -20.89 8.78 -29.76
N VAL A 45 -22.06 9.42 -29.71
CA VAL A 45 -22.34 10.52 -28.77
C VAL A 45 -22.12 10.07 -27.33
N PHE A 46 -22.57 8.86 -26.97
CA PHE A 46 -22.33 8.32 -25.64
C PHE A 46 -20.83 8.17 -25.32
N VAL A 47 -20.04 7.62 -26.26
CA VAL A 47 -18.60 7.43 -26.04
C VAL A 47 -17.88 8.78 -25.92
N ASP A 48 -18.27 9.75 -26.73
CA ASP A 48 -17.69 11.09 -26.70
C ASP A 48 -18.01 11.80 -25.36
N GLU A 49 -19.26 11.74 -24.89
CA GLU A 49 -19.66 12.26 -23.58
C GLU A 49 -18.98 11.52 -22.41
N PHE A 50 -18.78 10.21 -22.55
CA PHE A 50 -18.08 9.40 -21.57
C PHE A 50 -16.62 9.85 -21.41
N ASP A 51 -15.94 10.08 -22.53
CA ASP A 51 -14.55 10.54 -22.54
C ASP A 51 -14.43 12.01 -22.11
N ALA A 52 -15.37 12.88 -22.53
CA ALA A 52 -15.45 14.27 -22.09
C ALA A 52 -15.69 14.41 -20.59
N GLY A 53 -16.45 13.48 -20.00
CA GLY A 53 -16.70 13.42 -18.55
C GLY A 53 -15.51 12.90 -17.71
N ASP A 54 -14.41 12.52 -18.35
CA ASP A 54 -13.22 11.86 -17.78
C ASP A 54 -13.59 10.57 -17.03
N PHE A 55 -14.55 9.81 -17.58
CA PHE A 55 -14.95 8.52 -17.04
C PHE A 55 -14.02 7.41 -17.52
N ALA A 56 -13.76 6.43 -16.66
CA ALA A 56 -12.99 5.24 -16.98
C ALA A 56 -13.57 4.01 -16.29
N ILE A 57 -13.44 2.85 -16.91
CA ILE A 57 -13.81 1.58 -16.28
C ILE A 57 -12.63 1.14 -15.41
N PHE A 58 -12.88 0.84 -14.13
CA PHE A 58 -11.82 0.41 -13.24
C PHE A 58 -11.28 -0.97 -13.64
N ARG A 59 -10.00 -1.02 -14.01
CA ARG A 59 -9.25 -2.26 -14.27
C ARG A 59 -8.13 -2.39 -13.25
N PRO A 60 -8.21 -3.33 -12.29
CA PRO A 60 -7.15 -3.51 -11.32
C PRO A 60 -5.86 -3.95 -12.01
N ARG A 61 -4.80 -3.15 -11.84
CA ARG A 61 -3.45 -3.40 -12.35
C ARG A 61 -2.54 -4.08 -11.32
N LYS A 62 -3.10 -4.94 -10.46
CA LYS A 62 -2.30 -5.55 -9.41
C LYS A 62 -1.28 -6.49 -10.05
N ASP A 63 0.00 -6.30 -9.72
CA ASP A 63 1.14 -7.13 -10.14
C ASP A 63 1.45 -7.13 -11.66
N GLN A 64 0.88 -6.19 -12.43
CA GLN A 64 1.14 -6.03 -13.86
C GLN A 64 1.96 -4.77 -14.14
N CYS A 65 3.09 -4.93 -14.84
CA CYS A 65 3.90 -3.80 -15.31
C CYS A 65 3.30 -3.19 -16.59
N ASP A 66 3.68 -1.96 -16.91
CA ASP A 66 3.14 -1.24 -18.06
C ASP A 66 3.42 -1.93 -19.40
N LEU A 67 4.53 -2.65 -19.53
CA LEU A 67 4.87 -3.40 -20.74
C LEU A 67 3.95 -4.61 -20.94
N CYS A 68 3.66 -5.37 -19.88
CA CYS A 68 2.70 -6.48 -19.93
C CYS A 68 1.29 -5.99 -20.29
N VAL A 69 0.85 -4.88 -19.69
CA VAL A 69 -0.46 -4.28 -19.99
C VAL A 69 -0.52 -3.82 -21.45
N SER A 70 0.55 -3.18 -21.93
CA SER A 70 0.60 -2.66 -23.30
C SER A 70 0.65 -3.76 -24.36
N TYR A 71 1.32 -4.87 -24.09
CA TYR A 71 1.30 -6.05 -24.96
C TYR A 71 -0.10 -6.69 -25.03
N ALA A 72 -0.79 -6.83 -23.89
CA ALA A 72 -2.18 -7.32 -23.88
C ALA A 72 -3.15 -6.40 -24.64
N GLU A 73 -2.84 -5.10 -24.74
CA GLU A 73 -3.58 -4.13 -25.56
C GLU A 73 -3.14 -4.11 -27.03
N GLY A 74 -2.20 -4.98 -27.45
CA GLY A 74 -1.71 -5.06 -28.83
C GLY A 74 -0.81 -3.90 -29.26
N LYS A 75 -0.29 -3.11 -28.31
CA LYS A 75 0.55 -1.92 -28.59
C LYS A 75 2.05 -2.22 -28.65
N VAL A 76 2.46 -3.43 -28.27
CA VAL A 76 3.87 -3.85 -28.17
C VAL A 76 4.07 -5.09 -29.02
N SER A 77 5.23 -5.19 -29.68
CA SER A 77 5.56 -6.35 -30.49
C SER A 77 5.82 -7.61 -29.64
N GLU A 78 5.58 -8.78 -30.23
CA GLU A 78 5.89 -10.07 -29.60
C GLU A 78 7.35 -10.16 -29.16
N ALA A 79 8.28 -9.73 -30.03
CA ALA A 79 9.72 -9.78 -29.77
C ALA A 79 10.12 -8.94 -28.54
N THR A 80 9.51 -7.77 -28.36
CA THR A 80 9.76 -6.93 -27.18
C THR A 80 9.21 -7.58 -25.91
N TYR A 81 8.03 -8.21 -25.99
CA TYR A 81 7.41 -8.88 -24.86
C TYR A 81 8.16 -10.15 -24.43
N THR A 82 8.62 -10.96 -25.39
CA THR A 82 9.42 -12.17 -25.10
C THR A 82 10.75 -11.82 -24.44
N LEU A 83 11.42 -10.76 -24.91
CA LEU A 83 12.64 -10.26 -24.28
C LEU A 83 12.39 -9.76 -22.84
N HIS A 84 11.31 -9.01 -22.61
CA HIS A 84 10.91 -8.60 -21.26
C HIS A 84 10.67 -9.80 -20.34
N ARG A 85 9.99 -10.83 -20.84
CA ARG A 85 9.71 -12.06 -20.09
C ARG A 85 11.00 -12.79 -19.73
N LEU A 86 11.92 -12.94 -20.69
CA LEU A 86 13.23 -13.56 -20.46
C LEU A 86 14.03 -12.81 -19.39
N GLN A 87 14.12 -11.48 -19.49
CA GLN A 87 14.84 -10.66 -18.51
C GLN A 87 14.25 -10.79 -17.11
N LYS A 88 12.91 -10.84 -17.00
CA LYS A 88 12.23 -11.07 -15.72
C LYS A 88 12.60 -12.42 -15.12
N ASP A 89 12.61 -13.47 -15.93
CA ASP A 89 12.90 -14.83 -15.47
C ASP A 89 14.38 -14.96 -15.06
N MET A 90 15.30 -14.34 -15.80
CA MET A 90 16.71 -14.24 -15.44
C MET A 90 16.92 -13.53 -14.10
N ALA A 91 16.23 -12.40 -13.88
CA ALA A 91 16.32 -11.64 -12.63
C ALA A 91 15.75 -12.42 -11.44
N GLN A 92 14.65 -13.17 -11.64
CA GLN A 92 14.08 -14.04 -10.61
C GLN A 92 15.03 -15.19 -10.25
N LYS A 93 15.62 -15.84 -11.25
CA LYS A 93 16.61 -16.90 -11.05
C LYS A 93 17.84 -16.40 -10.28
N ALA A 94 18.40 -15.25 -10.69
CA ALA A 94 19.53 -14.64 -9.99
C ALA A 94 19.21 -14.36 -8.50
N LYS A 95 18.01 -13.83 -8.22
CA LYS A 95 17.54 -13.61 -6.84
C LYS A 95 17.42 -14.92 -6.04
N GLU A 96 16.97 -16.00 -6.67
CA GLU A 96 16.89 -17.31 -6.01
C GLU A 96 18.28 -17.89 -5.71
N ASP A 97 19.21 -17.75 -6.66
CA ASP A 97 20.60 -18.16 -6.48
C ASP A 97 21.29 -17.36 -5.36
N ASP A 98 21.04 -16.05 -5.30
CA ASP A 98 21.55 -15.18 -4.22
C ASP A 98 20.97 -15.57 -2.86
N LYS A 99 19.67 -15.91 -2.79
CA LYS A 99 19.06 -16.42 -1.55
C LYS A 99 19.69 -17.72 -1.08
N LYS A 100 19.95 -18.66 -2.01
CA LYS A 100 20.61 -19.94 -1.69
C LYS A 100 22.03 -19.69 -1.19
N ARG A 101 22.81 -18.87 -1.91
CA ARG A 101 24.17 -18.50 -1.51
C ARG A 101 24.22 -17.87 -0.12
N ALA A 102 23.26 -16.97 0.18
CA ALA A 102 23.15 -16.34 1.49
C ALA A 102 22.77 -17.34 2.60
N SER A 103 21.97 -18.37 2.32
CA SER A 103 21.64 -19.41 3.31
C SER A 103 22.78 -20.40 3.54
N GLU A 104 23.64 -20.63 2.54
CA GLU A 104 24.77 -21.56 2.62
C GLU A 104 26.01 -20.91 3.27
N SER A 105 26.22 -19.60 3.05
CA SER A 105 27.25 -18.82 3.75
C SER A 105 26.79 -18.48 5.17
N GLY A 106 26.92 -19.44 6.09
CA GLY A 106 26.53 -19.32 7.51
C GLY A 106 27.27 -18.24 8.32
N ASP A 107 28.13 -17.44 7.68
CA ASP A 107 29.03 -16.48 8.33
C ASP A 107 28.40 -15.09 8.56
N GLY A 108 27.18 -14.85 8.06
CA GLY A 108 26.49 -13.56 8.23
C GLY A 108 27.14 -12.38 7.51
N CYS A 109 28.20 -12.62 6.74
CA CYS A 109 28.87 -11.62 5.90
C CYS A 109 28.00 -11.29 4.68
N ILE A 110 27.69 -10.02 4.49
CA ILE A 110 26.99 -9.54 3.28
C ILE A 110 28.04 -9.19 2.23
N LEU A 111 28.02 -9.90 1.10
CA LEU A 111 28.85 -9.58 -0.05
C LEU A 111 28.12 -8.60 -0.98
N PHE A 112 28.84 -7.63 -1.54
CA PHE A 112 28.30 -6.67 -2.51
C PHE A 112 29.29 -6.39 -3.65
N LYS A 113 28.76 -5.98 -4.80
CA LYS A 113 29.55 -5.45 -5.93
C LYS A 113 28.85 -4.23 -6.52
N LEU A 114 29.61 -3.19 -6.87
CA LEU A 114 29.08 -1.95 -7.45
C LEU A 114 29.02 -2.02 -8.98
N VAL A 115 29.93 -2.78 -9.59
CA VAL A 115 29.99 -3.04 -11.03
C VAL A 115 29.77 -4.53 -11.24
N HIS A 116 29.08 -4.90 -12.32
CA HIS A 116 28.76 -6.29 -12.59
C HIS A 116 30.00 -7.17 -12.75
N ASP A 117 31.07 -6.62 -13.34
CA ASP A 117 32.31 -7.31 -13.69
C ASP A 117 33.37 -7.28 -12.57
N GLU A 118 33.06 -6.63 -11.44
CA GLU A 118 33.92 -6.66 -10.26
C GLU A 118 33.65 -7.91 -9.40
N ASP A 119 34.72 -8.36 -8.73
CA ASP A 119 34.63 -9.38 -7.70
C ASP A 119 33.79 -8.90 -6.51
N TRP A 120 33.14 -9.85 -5.85
CA TRP A 120 32.36 -9.61 -4.64
C TRP A 120 33.26 -9.11 -3.50
N LYS A 121 32.86 -8.00 -2.87
CA LYS A 121 33.55 -7.40 -1.71
C LYS A 121 32.70 -7.58 -0.46
N GLU A 122 33.34 -7.76 0.68
CA GLU A 122 32.65 -7.79 1.97
C GLU A 122 32.16 -6.40 2.37
N LEU A 123 30.88 -6.31 2.74
CA LEU A 123 30.30 -5.08 3.27
C LEU A 123 30.93 -4.78 4.62
N ILE A 124 31.73 -3.70 4.69
CA ILE A 124 32.28 -3.20 5.96
C ILE A 124 31.11 -2.78 6.85
N VAL A 125 30.73 -3.66 7.78
CA VAL A 125 29.74 -3.31 8.80
C VAL A 125 30.36 -2.25 9.67
N ARG A 126 29.79 -1.03 9.66
CA ARG A 126 30.12 -0.05 10.70
C ARG A 126 29.72 -0.69 12.02
N GLY A 127 30.71 -1.03 12.85
CA GLY A 127 30.42 -1.43 14.23
C GLY A 127 29.54 -0.36 14.83
N ASN A 128 28.30 -0.72 15.18
CA ASN A 128 27.45 0.21 15.90
C ASN A 128 28.25 0.63 17.13
N SER A 129 28.47 1.93 17.31
CA SER A 129 28.96 2.48 18.58
C SER A 129 27.82 2.37 19.62
N THR A 130 27.23 1.19 19.75
CA THR A 130 26.25 0.87 20.77
C THR A 130 27.00 0.43 22.02
N SER A 131 27.66 1.39 22.65
CA SER A 131 27.97 1.30 24.07
C SER A 131 27.97 2.68 24.72
N ILE A 132 27.00 3.52 24.39
CA ILE A 132 26.49 4.43 25.42
C ILE A 132 25.28 3.73 26.01
N LYS A 133 25.52 2.91 27.03
CA LYS A 133 24.49 2.42 27.95
C LYS A 133 23.98 3.61 28.77
N HIS A 134 23.38 4.60 28.12
CA HIS A 134 22.69 5.65 28.85
C HIS A 134 21.44 5.00 29.44
N GLN A 135 21.53 4.53 30.68
CA GLN A 135 20.33 4.28 31.44
C GLN A 135 19.57 5.61 31.49
N PRO A 136 18.33 5.66 31.00
CA PRO A 136 17.57 6.90 31.01
C PRO A 136 17.45 7.35 32.47
N LYS A 137 17.97 8.53 32.77
CA LYS A 137 17.83 9.10 34.12
C LYS A 137 16.34 9.37 34.35
N PRO A 138 15.74 8.84 35.42
CA PRO A 138 14.32 9.10 35.69
C PRO A 138 14.10 10.60 35.85
N LEU A 139 13.11 11.14 35.12
CA LEU A 139 12.80 12.57 35.12
C LEU A 139 12.28 13.05 36.48
N PHE A 140 11.66 12.15 37.25
CA PHE A 140 11.15 12.39 38.60
C PHE A 140 11.71 11.34 39.57
N SER A 141 12.00 11.77 40.80
CA SER A 141 12.48 10.90 41.88
C SER A 141 11.38 10.00 42.47
N SER A 142 10.12 10.42 42.35
CA SER A 142 8.94 9.71 42.82
C SER A 142 7.72 10.09 41.97
N GLN A 143 6.63 9.35 42.11
CA GLN A 143 5.37 9.64 41.42
C GLN A 143 4.78 10.96 41.92
N ARG A 144 4.42 11.84 40.99
CA ARG A 144 3.80 13.15 41.31
C ARG A 144 2.39 12.95 41.84
N GLN A 145 2.06 13.68 42.91
CA GLN A 145 0.71 13.74 43.43
C GLN A 145 -0.21 14.47 42.45
N ILE A 146 -1.44 13.97 42.30
CA ILE A 146 -2.50 14.65 41.57
C ILE A 146 -3.40 15.43 42.53
N ALA A 147 -4.06 16.48 42.05
CA ALA A 147 -5.01 17.23 42.88
C ALA A 147 -6.19 16.35 43.33
N ALA A 148 -6.67 16.52 44.57
CA ALA A 148 -7.81 15.79 45.15
C ALA A 148 -9.05 15.78 44.24
N ALA A 149 -9.37 16.94 43.64
CA ALA A 149 -10.50 17.06 42.71
C ALA A 149 -10.34 16.16 41.47
N LYS A 150 -9.11 16.08 40.93
CA LYS A 150 -8.81 15.22 39.79
C LYS A 150 -8.88 13.75 40.17
N PHE A 151 -8.41 13.38 41.36
CA PHE A 151 -8.55 12.02 41.88
C PHE A 151 -10.03 11.63 41.99
N LYS A 152 -10.87 12.49 42.57
CA LYS A 152 -12.32 12.27 42.70
C LYS A 152 -12.99 12.01 41.35
N HIS A 153 -12.71 12.82 40.33
CA HIS A 153 -13.26 12.62 38.99
C HIS A 153 -12.81 11.28 38.38
N LEU A 154 -11.57 10.84 38.62
CA LEU A 154 -11.10 9.52 38.16
C LEU A 154 -11.83 8.36 38.85
N GLN A 155 -12.19 8.52 40.12
CA GLN A 155 -13.01 7.53 40.84
C GLN A 155 -14.44 7.47 40.28
N GLU A 156 -15.02 8.62 39.91
CA GLU A 156 -16.36 8.70 39.30
C GLU A 156 -16.44 8.02 37.91
N LEU A 157 -15.31 7.87 37.21
CA LEU A 157 -15.23 7.18 35.91
C LEU A 157 -15.15 5.65 36.01
N LYS A 158 -14.93 5.10 37.20
CA LYS A 158 -14.85 3.64 37.44
C LYS A 158 -16.01 2.81 36.89
N PRO A 159 -17.28 3.28 36.92
CA PRO A 159 -18.41 2.51 36.37
C PRO A 159 -18.34 2.30 34.86
N VAL A 160 -17.59 3.15 34.13
CA VAL A 160 -17.49 3.15 32.66
C VAL A 160 -16.23 2.41 32.19
N ILE A 161 -15.26 2.20 33.07
CA ILE A 161 -13.97 1.56 32.75
C ILE A 161 -13.88 0.13 33.28
N PRO A 162 -13.14 -0.75 32.60
CA PRO A 162 -12.93 -2.14 33.01
C PRO A 162 -12.43 -2.30 34.47
N LYS A 163 -12.89 -3.35 35.17
CA LYS A 163 -12.60 -3.56 36.61
C LYS A 163 -11.15 -3.94 36.90
N ASP A 164 -10.48 -4.57 35.95
CA ASP A 164 -9.08 -5.01 36.02
C ASP A 164 -8.09 -3.85 36.22
N ILE A 165 -8.44 -2.64 35.78
CA ILE A 165 -7.59 -1.46 35.92
C ILE A 165 -7.95 -0.58 37.12
N HIS A 166 -8.97 -0.93 37.92
CA HIS A 166 -9.41 -0.09 39.04
C HIS A 166 -8.31 0.08 40.10
N GLY A 167 -7.55 -0.98 40.39
CA GLY A 167 -6.47 -0.95 41.37
C GLY A 167 -5.34 0.04 41.04
N PHE A 168 -5.15 0.35 39.76
CA PHE A 168 -4.23 1.42 39.35
C PHE A 168 -4.73 2.80 39.79
N TYR A 169 -6.02 3.09 39.60
CA TYR A 169 -6.60 4.38 39.99
C TYR A 169 -6.75 4.53 41.51
N ASP A 170 -6.93 3.42 42.24
CA ASP A 170 -6.96 3.41 43.70
C ASP A 170 -5.61 3.75 44.36
N SER A 171 -4.51 3.40 43.69
CA SER A 171 -3.16 3.60 44.20
C SER A 171 -2.51 4.92 43.79
N LEU A 172 -3.24 5.82 43.10
CA LEU A 172 -2.70 7.10 42.67
C LEU A 172 -2.41 8.03 43.85
N PRO A 173 -1.17 8.53 44.01
CA PRO A 173 -0.84 9.49 45.05
C PRO A 173 -1.54 10.82 44.73
N HIS A 174 -2.16 11.43 45.75
CA HIS A 174 -2.93 12.66 45.64
C HIS A 174 -2.70 13.56 46.86
N GLU A 175 -2.88 14.87 46.66
CA GLU A 175 -2.84 15.91 47.70
C GLU A 175 -4.07 15.88 48.60
#